data_AF-A0A2G9P0S5-F1
#
_entry.id   AF-A0A2G9P0S5-F1
#
_cell.length_a   1.000
_cell.length_b   1.000
_cell.length_c   1.000
_cell.angle_alpha   90.00
_cell.angle_beta   90.00
_cell.angle_gamma   90.00
#
_symmetry.space_group_name_H-M   'P 1'
#
loop_
_entity.id
_entity.type
_entity.pdbx_description
1 polymer ?
#
loop_
_entity_poly.entity_id
_entity_poly.type
_entity_poly.pdbx_seq_one_letter_code
_entity_poly.pdbx_strand_id
1 'polypeptide(L)'
;MTLTCSVNKYLYTNITWILRRQIGNRTINHSISKQRSATTTKYSTILTATVHNATRADSGVYECRATNTYSGDIVSQSKKIIITGEHLARTHFSRTSKQRRKHYATESRGAH
;
A
#
# COMPACT_ATOMS: atom_id res chain seq x y z
N MET A 1 -4.34 4.32 -4.56
CA MET A 1 -5.33 3.23 -4.35
C MET A 1 -6.66 3.81 -3.93
N THR A 2 -7.76 3.11 -4.19
CA THR A 2 -9.11 3.58 -3.88
C THR A 2 -9.84 2.53 -3.04
N LEU A 3 -10.50 3.00 -1.98
CA LEU A 3 -11.31 2.21 -1.06
C LEU A 3 -12.76 2.63 -1.20
N THR A 4 -13.65 1.65 -1.24
CA THR A 4 -15.08 1.91 -1.42
C THR A 4 -15.85 1.12 -0.37
N CYS A 5 -16.72 1.81 0.35
CA CYS A 5 -17.65 1.23 1.30
C CYS A 5 -19.06 1.60 0.88
N SER A 6 -19.92 0.61 0.67
CA SER A 6 -21.32 0.82 0.31
C SER A 6 -22.19 0.32 1.45
N VAL A 7 -23.09 1.15 1.94
CA VAL A 7 -24.05 0.78 2.99
C VAL A 7 -25.46 1.06 2.52
N ASN A 8 -26.44 0.36 3.09
CA ASN A 8 -27.85 0.67 2.86
C ASN A 8 -28.18 2.04 3.49
N LYS A 9 -28.70 2.98 2.68
CA LYS A 9 -28.91 4.37 3.11
C LYS A 9 -30.01 4.52 4.18
N TYR A 10 -30.91 3.55 4.29
CA TYR A 10 -32.04 3.59 5.21
C TYR A 10 -31.69 2.98 6.56
N LEU A 11 -30.73 2.06 6.58
CA LEU A 11 -30.32 1.34 7.79
C LEU A 11 -29.12 1.96 8.47
N TYR A 12 -28.29 2.74 7.76
CA TYR A 12 -26.99 3.16 8.26
C TYR A 12 -26.70 4.64 8.01
N THR A 13 -26.05 5.25 9.01
CA THR A 13 -25.58 6.64 9.00
C THR A 13 -24.14 6.75 9.55
N ASN A 14 -23.60 7.96 9.62
CA ASN A 14 -22.28 8.27 10.20
C ASN A 14 -21.14 7.39 9.64
N ILE A 15 -21.14 7.19 8.33
CA ILE A 15 -20.17 6.34 7.63
C ILE A 15 -18.79 7.01 7.66
N THR A 16 -17.78 6.27 8.09
CA THR A 16 -16.40 6.78 8.23
C THR A 16 -15.36 5.73 7.87
N TRP A 17 -14.19 6.20 7.47
CA TRP A 17 -13.00 5.37 7.25
C TRP A 17 -11.98 5.60 8.36
N ILE A 18 -11.47 4.50 8.92
CA ILE A 18 -10.44 4.47 9.95
C ILE A 18 -9.30 3.58 9.43
N LEU A 19 -8.07 4.12 9.41
CA LEU A 19 -6.86 3.33 9.22
C LEU A 19 -6.30 2.94 10.59
N ARG A 20 -6.22 1.65 10.87
CA ARG A 20 -5.53 1.10 12.04
C ARG A 20 -4.14 0.63 11.62
N ARG A 21 -3.11 1.31 12.13
CA ARG A 21 -1.70 0.95 11.93
C ARG A 21 -1.13 0.35 13.21
N GLN A 22 -0.29 -0.67 13.06
CA GLN A 22 0.49 -1.21 14.16
C GLN A 22 1.92 -0.67 14.08
N ILE A 23 2.38 0.01 15.12
CA ILE A 23 3.77 0.46 15.27
C ILE A 23 4.32 -0.23 16.51
N GLY A 24 5.12 -1.28 16.30
CA GLY A 24 5.54 -2.19 17.36
C GLY A 24 4.35 -2.93 17.98
N ASN A 25 4.10 -2.69 19.26
CA ASN A 25 2.96 -3.20 20.03
C ASN A 25 1.79 -2.20 20.16
N ARG A 26 1.94 -0.97 19.65
CA ARG A 26 0.90 0.07 19.75
C ARG A 26 0.03 0.11 18.49
N THR A 27 -1.28 0.15 18.67
CA THR A 27 -2.24 0.43 17.59
C THR A 27 -2.55 1.92 17.53
N ILE A 28 -2.41 2.51 16.35
CA ILE A 28 -2.73 3.91 16.08
C ILE A 28 -3.89 3.97 15.10
N ASN A 29 -4.91 4.75 15.45
CA ASN A 29 -6.08 4.98 14.62
C ASN A 29 -5.96 6.33 13.92
N HIS A 30 -6.02 6.33 12.60
CA HIS A 30 -6.02 7.53 11.76
C HIS A 30 -7.37 7.67 11.06
N SER A 31 -8.05 8.79 11.28
CA SER A 31 -9.26 9.13 10.52
C SER A 31 -8.88 9.59 9.12
N ILE A 32 -9.53 9.01 8.10
CA ILE A 32 -9.33 9.38 6.70
C ILE A 32 -10.38 10.43 6.33
N SER A 33 -10.08 11.70 6.61
CA SER A 33 -11.04 12.81 6.46
C SER A 33 -10.81 13.70 5.23
N LYS A 34 -9.55 13.85 4.77
CA LYS A 34 -9.17 14.85 3.75
C LYS A 34 -9.41 14.42 2.29
N GLN A 35 -9.49 13.12 2.01
CA GLN A 35 -9.59 12.57 0.65
C GLN A 35 -10.71 11.54 0.58
N ARG A 36 -11.94 11.99 0.88
CA ARG A 36 -13.14 11.15 0.85
C ARG A 36 -14.26 11.83 0.09
N SER A 37 -15.08 11.03 -0.58
CA SER A 37 -16.31 11.48 -1.22
C SER A 37 -17.45 10.54 -0.83
N ALA A 38 -18.60 11.12 -0.53
CA ALA A 38 -19.83 10.39 -0.27
C ALA A 38 -20.76 10.57 -1.48
N THR A 39 -21.26 9.46 -2.01
CA THR A 39 -22.23 9.46 -3.11
C THR A 39 -23.45 8.66 -2.67
N THR A 40 -24.61 9.31 -2.65
CA THR A 40 -25.87 8.67 -2.27
C THR A 40 -26.63 8.27 -3.53
N THR A 41 -27.00 7.00 -3.63
CA THR A 41 -27.82 6.45 -4.71
C THR A 41 -29.28 6.26 -4.24
N LYS A 42 -30.10 5.57 -5.04
CA LYS A 42 -31.48 5.26 -4.68
C LYS A 42 -31.56 4.45 -3.37
N TYR A 43 -30.65 3.50 -3.14
CA TYR A 43 -30.74 2.57 -2.00
C TYR A 43 -29.49 2.50 -1.12
N SER A 44 -28.37 3.07 -1.57
CA SER A 44 -27.10 2.99 -0.86
C SER A 44 -26.41 4.34 -0.72
N THR A 45 -25.61 4.46 0.32
CA THR A 45 -24.62 5.53 0.45
C THR A 45 -23.25 4.92 0.30
N ILE A 46 -22.47 5.44 -0.64
CA ILE A 46 -21.13 4.95 -0.98
C ILE A 46 -20.11 5.96 -0.47
N LEU A 47 -19.26 5.55 0.46
CA LEU A 47 -18.12 6.33 0.94
C LEU A 47 -16.84 5.84 0.28
N THR A 48 -16.28 6.67 -0.58
CA THR A 48 -15.01 6.41 -1.27
C THR A 48 -13.89 7.17 -0.58
N ALA A 49 -12.75 6.52 -0.38
CA ALA A 49 -11.50 7.15 0.09
C ALA A 49 -10.36 6.82 -0.85
N THR A 50 -9.59 7.84 -1.24
CA THR A 50 -8.46 7.68 -2.16
C THR A 50 -7.17 7.98 -1.43
N VAL A 51 -6.20 7.07 -1.51
CA VAL A 51 -4.82 7.28 -1.03
C VAL A 51 -3.94 7.49 -2.26
N HIS A 52 -3.55 8.74 -2.48
CA HIS A 52 -2.64 9.12 -3.56
C HIS A 52 -1.18 8.83 -3.17
N ASN A 53 -0.35 8.46 -4.15
CA ASN A 53 1.08 8.20 -3.95
C ASN A 53 1.35 7.26 -2.77
N ALA A 54 0.62 6.15 -2.74
CA ALA A 54 0.60 5.24 -1.61
C ALA A 54 2.00 4.69 -1.30
N THR A 55 2.39 4.77 -0.03
CA THR A 55 3.70 4.34 0.47
C THR A 55 3.56 3.11 1.36
N ARG A 56 4.67 2.48 1.71
CA ARG A 56 4.67 1.36 2.69
C ARG A 56 4.03 1.74 4.02
N ALA A 57 4.15 3.01 4.44
CA ALA A 57 3.55 3.50 5.68
C ALA A 57 2.02 3.52 5.64
N ASP A 58 1.42 3.56 4.45
CA ASP A 58 -0.04 3.48 4.29
C ASP A 58 -0.57 2.04 4.42
N SER A 59 0.31 1.04 4.61
CA SER A 59 -0.11 -0.31 4.95
C SER A 59 -0.80 -0.34 6.32
N GLY A 60 -1.84 -1.15 6.44
CA GLY A 60 -2.59 -1.29 7.69
C GLY A 60 -3.95 -1.94 7.48
N VAL A 61 -4.78 -1.89 8.51
CA VAL A 61 -6.17 -2.35 8.44
C VAL A 61 -7.08 -1.16 8.24
N TYR A 62 -7.74 -1.11 7.09
CA TYR A 62 -8.73 -0.11 6.76
C TYR A 62 -10.09 -0.59 7.19
N GLU A 63 -10.77 0.20 8.03
CA GLU A 63 -12.07 -0.12 8.60
C GLU A 63 -13.10 0.92 8.14
N CYS A 64 -14.16 0.45 7.49
CA CYS A 64 -15.35 1.25 7.26
C CYS A 64 -16.30 1.03 8.44
N ARG A 65 -16.66 2.12 9.11
CA ARG A 65 -17.56 2.10 10.26
C ARG A 65 -18.86 2.83 9.92
N ALA A 66 -19.99 2.26 10.29
CA ALA A 66 -21.30 2.88 10.15
C ALA A 66 -22.15 2.63 11.41
N THR A 67 -23.13 3.50 11.65
CA THR A 67 -24.05 3.39 12.77
C THR A 67 -25.41 2.96 12.25
N ASN A 68 -25.99 1.90 12.81
CA ASN A 68 -27.35 1.48 12.53
C ASN A 68 -28.32 2.57 13.03
N THR A 69 -29.21 3.04 12.16
CA THR A 69 -30.15 4.13 12.46
C THR A 69 -31.24 3.74 13.45
N TYR A 70 -31.58 2.46 13.56
CA TYR A 70 -32.65 1.95 14.42
C TYR A 70 -32.14 1.55 15.80
N SER A 71 -31.05 0.77 15.87
CA SER A 71 -30.52 0.29 17.15
C SER A 71 -29.46 1.21 17.76
N GLY A 72 -28.84 2.08 16.95
CA GLY A 72 -27.67 2.86 17.36
C GLY A 72 -26.36 2.06 17.38
N ASP A 73 -26.40 0.76 17.06
CA ASP A 73 -25.22 -0.09 17.06
C ASP A 73 -24.20 0.34 16.00
N ILE A 74 -22.93 0.18 16.33
CA ILE A 74 -21.84 0.46 15.41
C ILE A 74 -21.43 -0.85 14.73
N VAL A 75 -21.55 -0.88 13.41
CA VAL A 75 -21.06 -1.98 12.58
C VAL A 75 -19.80 -1.56 11.84
N SER A 76 -18.88 -2.49 11.63
CA SER A 76 -17.68 -2.23 10.82
C SER A 76 -17.30 -3.39 9.92
N GLN A 77 -16.72 -3.05 8.77
CA GLN A 77 -16.02 -3.99 7.91
C GLN A 77 -14.58 -3.56 7.77
N SER A 78 -13.65 -4.53 7.84
CA SER A 78 -12.23 -4.26 7.81
C SER A 78 -11.53 -5.01 6.68
N LYS A 79 -10.49 -4.39 6.12
CA LYS A 79 -9.62 -4.99 5.11
C LYS A 79 -8.16 -4.68 5.42
N LYS A 80 -7.34 -5.73 5.52
CA LYS A 80 -5.88 -5.59 5.65
C LYS A 80 -5.30 -5.30 4.28
N ILE A 81 -4.52 -4.22 4.18
CA ILE A 81 -3.84 -3.79 2.97
C ILE A 81 -2.34 -3.72 3.26
N ILE A 82 -1.56 -4.33 2.38
CA ILE A 82 -0.09 -4.33 2.43
C ILE A 82 0.38 -3.68 1.14
N ILE A 83 1.07 -2.54 1.26
CA ILE A 83 1.68 -1.86 0.12
C ILE A 83 3.14 -2.29 0.06
N THR A 84 3.47 -3.01 -1.01
CA THR A 84 4.84 -3.40 -1.32
C THR A 84 5.42 -2.45 -2.35
N GLY A 85 6.67 -2.04 -2.16
CA GLY A 85 7.42 -1.33 -3.18
C GLY A 85 8.39 -2.29 -3.84
N GLU A 86 8.42 -2.34 -5.17
CA GLU A 86 9.52 -2.96 -5.89
C GLU A 86 10.71 -2.02 -5.75
N HIS A 87 11.73 -2.44 -4.98
CA HIS A 87 13.03 -1.85 -5.14
C HIS A 87 13.47 -2.31 -6.52
N LEU A 88 13.38 -1.46 -7.54
CA LEU A 88 14.16 -1.64 -8.76
C LEU A 88 15.61 -1.62 -8.29
N ALA A 89 16.13 -2.78 -7.91
CA ALA A 89 17.54 -3.01 -7.70
C ALA A 89 18.16 -2.74 -9.05
N ARG A 90 18.54 -1.48 -9.29
CA ARG A 90 19.46 -1.12 -10.35
C ARG A 90 20.78 -1.75 -9.92
N THR A 91 20.91 -3.05 -10.18
CA THR A 91 22.19 -3.73 -10.18
C THR A 91 23.00 -3.00 -11.25
N HIS A 92 23.83 -2.06 -10.82
CA HIS A 92 24.88 -1.49 -11.65
C HIS A 92 25.79 -2.66 -12.02
N PHE A 93 25.53 -3.32 -13.15
CA PHE A 93 26.50 -4.19 -13.77
C PHE A 93 27.64 -3.29 -14.24
N SER A 94 28.69 -3.19 -13.42
CA SER A 94 29.96 -2.62 -13.81
C SER A 94 30.52 -3.48 -14.95
N ARG A 95 30.39 -3.01 -16.19
CA ARG A 95 31.12 -3.57 -17.33
C ARG A 95 32.60 -3.21 -17.17
N THR A 96 33.33 -3.94 -16.33
CA THR A 96 34.79 -4.02 -16.49
C THR A 96 35.08 -5.05 -17.57
N SER A 97 35.05 -4.62 -18.84
CA SER A 97 35.58 -5.40 -19.95
C SER A 97 37.12 -5.39 -19.89
N LYS A 98 37.71 -6.18 -18.99
CA LYS A 98 39.12 -6.60 -19.09
C LYS A 98 39.18 -8.02 -19.61
N GLN A 99 38.89 -8.20 -20.89
CA GLN A 99 39.27 -9.44 -21.56
C GLN A 99 39.44 -9.27 -23.07
N ARG A 100 40.66 -8.97 -23.49
CA ARG A 100 41.22 -9.58 -24.71
C ARG A 100 42.67 -9.94 -24.44
N ARG A 101 42.86 -11.22 -24.11
CA ARG A 101 44.14 -11.92 -24.22
C ARG A 101 44.58 -11.89 -25.69
N LYS A 102 45.82 -11.48 -25.94
CA LYS A 102 46.68 -12.06 -26.98
C LYS A 102 48.11 -12.06 -26.46
N HIS A 103 48.53 -13.20 -25.90
CA HIS A 103 49.94 -13.56 -25.81
C HIS A 103 50.02 -15.05 -26.09
N TYR A 104 50.49 -15.40 -27.28
CA TYR A 104 51.06 -16.70 -27.56
C TYR A 104 52.35 -16.49 -28.35
N ALA A 105 53.47 -16.68 -27.66
CA ALA A 105 54.78 -17.04 -28.20
C ALA A 105 55.69 -17.34 -26.99
N THR A 106 55.54 -18.57 -26.50
CA THR A 106 56.58 -19.57 -26.24
C THR A 106 57.99 -19.10 -25.82
N GLU A 107 58.35 -19.52 -24.61
CA GLU A 107 59.65 -20.05 -24.12
C GLU A 107 60.94 -19.20 -24.05
N SER A 108 61.26 -18.88 -22.78
CA SER A 108 62.52 -19.11 -22.04
C SER A 108 63.86 -18.49 -22.50
N ARG A 109 64.37 -17.66 -21.58
CA ARG A 109 65.77 -17.22 -21.41
C ARG A 109 66.74 -18.40 -21.20
N GLY A 110 67.98 -18.23 -21.66
CA GLY A 110 69.16 -18.54 -20.82
C GLY A 110 70.28 -19.39 -21.44
N ALA A 111 71.33 -18.69 -21.88
CA ALA A 111 72.77 -19.00 -21.74
C ALA A 111 73.22 -20.41 -21.31
N HIS A 112 74.09 -21.01 -22.13
CA HIS A 112 75.43 -21.41 -21.71
C HIS A 112 76.43 -21.30 -22.85
#